data_AF-A0A1M5X265-F1
#
_entry.id   AF-A0A1M5X265-F1
#
_cell.length_a   1.000
_cell.length_b   1.000
_cell.length_c   1.000
_cell.angle_alpha   90.00
_cell.angle_beta   90.00
_cell.angle_gamma   90.00
#
_symmetry.space_group_name_H-M   'P 1'
#
loop_
_entity.id
_entity.type
_entity.pdbx_description
1 polymer ?
#
loop_
_entity_poly.entity_id
_entity_poly.type
_entity_poly.pdbx_seq_one_letter_code
_entity_poly.pdbx_strand_id
1 'polypeptide(L)'
;MKKIISTAFLLVISASANMLSAQTQSLSKAQMQAIQSDNVASFKKNFSKADYNKCFPLKDETFSALGFSSLYGRNNIVKFLLDNQADVNKECNGKTPLALAKLGKKEQTVQLLIQQGAANN
;
A
#
# COMPACT_ATOMS: atom_id res chain seq x y z
N MET A 1 49.78 -12.73 34.48
CA MET A 1 49.16 -12.41 35.79
C MET A 1 48.10 -11.34 35.57
N LYS A 2 46.91 -11.57 36.13
CA LYS A 2 45.70 -10.74 36.03
C LYS A 2 45.94 -9.31 36.54
N LYS A 3 45.42 -8.30 35.85
CA LYS A 3 44.75 -7.14 36.45
C LYS A 3 43.55 -6.74 35.60
N ILE A 4 42.42 -7.31 35.97
CA ILE A 4 41.07 -6.79 35.80
C ILE A 4 41.02 -5.60 36.78
N ILE A 5 40.51 -4.42 36.41
CA ILE A 5 39.21 -3.87 36.85
C ILE A 5 39.06 -2.44 36.29
N SER A 6 37.87 -2.17 35.75
CA SER A 6 37.12 -0.91 35.62
C SER A 6 37.84 0.39 35.29
N THR A 7 37.48 0.96 34.14
CA THR A 7 36.69 2.21 34.13
C THR A 7 36.01 2.42 32.78
N ALA A 8 34.70 2.66 32.85
CA ALA A 8 33.95 3.60 32.03
C ALA A 8 33.77 3.29 30.52
N PHE A 9 32.65 2.63 30.23
CA PHE A 9 31.59 3.23 29.43
C PHE A 9 31.99 3.83 28.06
N LEU A 10 32.42 2.98 27.14
CA LEU A 10 32.14 3.18 25.71
C LEU A 10 31.70 1.86 25.10
N LEU A 11 30.54 1.38 25.56
CA LEU A 11 29.64 0.65 24.69
C LEU A 11 29.21 1.61 23.58
N VAL A 12 30.04 1.80 22.56
CA VAL A 12 29.54 2.20 21.24
C VAL A 12 28.98 0.94 20.60
N ILE A 13 27.89 0.46 21.21
CA ILE A 13 26.90 -0.27 20.46
C ILE A 13 26.34 0.81 19.53
N SER A 14 26.85 0.91 18.31
CA SER A 14 26.15 1.66 17.26
C SER A 14 24.91 0.87 16.85
N ALA A 15 24.01 0.67 17.80
CA ALA A 15 22.64 0.25 17.57
C ALA A 15 21.76 1.40 18.03
N SER A 16 21.52 2.36 17.13
CA SER A 16 20.25 3.08 17.04
C SER A 16 20.29 4.09 15.90
N ALA A 17 20.03 3.61 14.70
CA ALA A 17 19.31 4.39 13.68
C ALA A 17 18.44 3.49 12.77
N ASN A 18 18.58 2.17 12.82
CA ASN A 18 17.59 1.25 12.23
C ASN A 18 16.32 1.08 13.10
N MET A 19 16.13 1.95 14.09
CA MET A 19 14.84 2.21 14.75
C MET A 19 14.20 3.50 14.23
N LEU A 20 14.49 3.92 12.99
CA LEU A 20 13.56 4.79 12.29
C LEU A 20 12.38 3.92 11.87
N SER A 21 11.41 3.88 12.79
CA SER A 21 10.09 3.26 12.71
C SER A 21 9.63 3.00 11.29
N ALA A 22 8.95 1.86 11.09
CA ALA A 22 8.06 1.58 9.97
C ALA A 22 7.05 2.71 9.74
N GLN A 23 7.52 3.86 9.26
CA GLN A 23 6.75 5.00 8.83
C GLN A 23 6.14 4.52 7.53
N THR A 24 4.98 3.89 7.63
CA THR A 24 4.12 3.60 6.50
C THR A 24 3.87 4.93 5.80
N GLN A 25 4.57 5.16 4.70
CA GLN A 25 4.43 6.35 3.89
C GLN A 25 2.96 6.49 3.50
N SER A 26 2.34 7.63 3.77
CA SER A 26 1.01 7.96 3.28
C SER A 26 1.03 8.16 1.77
N LEU A 27 -0.12 8.05 1.11
CA LEU A 27 -0.20 8.43 -0.31
C LEU A 27 0.18 9.91 -0.44
N SER A 28 1.24 10.18 -1.20
CA SER A 28 1.59 11.56 -1.53
C SER A 28 0.50 12.19 -2.41
N LYS A 29 0.45 13.52 -2.46
CA LYS A 29 -0.46 14.24 -3.36
C LYS A 29 -0.31 13.78 -4.81
N ALA A 30 0.93 13.56 -5.25
CA ALA A 30 1.23 13.09 -6.61
C ALA A 30 0.74 11.66 -6.86
N GLN A 31 0.89 10.76 -5.88
CA GLN A 31 0.35 9.40 -5.95
C GLN A 31 -1.18 9.38 -6.01
N MET A 32 -1.84 10.20 -5.18
CA MET A 32 -3.30 10.33 -5.24
C MET A 32 -3.77 10.89 -6.59
N GLN A 33 -3.11 11.93 -7.10
CA GLN A 33 -3.43 12.50 -8.42
C GLN A 33 -3.20 11.48 -9.54
N ALA A 34 -2.13 10.68 -9.46
CA ALA A 34 -1.86 9.62 -10.42
C ALA A 34 -2.99 8.58 -10.44
N ILE A 35 -3.49 8.16 -9.28
CA ILE A 35 -4.65 7.25 -9.20
C ILE A 35 -5.92 7.94 -9.73
N GLN A 36 -6.19 9.18 -9.30
CA GLN A 36 -7.39 9.93 -9.70
C GLN A 36 -7.47 10.15 -11.22
N SER A 37 -6.33 10.30 -11.89
CA SER A 37 -6.27 10.48 -13.35
C SER A 37 -6.67 9.24 -14.15
N ASP A 38 -6.71 8.05 -13.52
CA ASP A 38 -6.90 6.75 -14.17
C ASP A 38 -5.96 6.50 -15.37
N ASN A 39 -4.79 7.14 -15.36
CA ASN A 39 -3.77 7.02 -16.39
C ASN A 39 -2.62 6.12 -15.91
N VAL A 40 -2.47 4.96 -16.54
CA VAL A 40 -1.46 3.96 -16.16
C VAL A 40 -0.02 4.48 -16.28
N ALA A 41 0.27 5.36 -17.25
CA ALA A 41 1.61 5.95 -17.38
C ALA A 41 1.93 6.89 -16.22
N SER A 42 0.98 7.72 -15.80
CA SER A 42 1.10 8.57 -14.60
C SER A 42 1.21 7.73 -13.33
N PHE A 43 0.45 6.64 -13.23
CA PHE A 43 0.55 5.69 -12.13
C PHE A 43 1.95 5.09 -12.01
N LYS A 44 2.51 4.55 -13.11
CA LYS A 44 3.86 3.95 -13.13
C LYS A 44 4.98 4.91 -12.73
N LYS A 45 4.83 6.20 -12.98
CA LYS A 45 5.81 7.22 -12.54
C LYS A 45 5.84 7.43 -11.02
N ASN A 46 4.75 7.06 -10.32
CA ASN A 46 4.57 7.34 -8.90
C ASN A 46 4.53 6.08 -8.01
N PHE A 47 4.49 4.90 -8.61
CA PHE A 47 4.41 3.62 -7.91
C PHE A 47 5.36 2.60 -8.54
N SER A 48 6.16 1.95 -7.70
CA SER A 48 6.96 0.79 -8.05
C SER A 48 6.15 -0.50 -7.83
N LYS A 49 6.58 -1.63 -8.41
CA LYS A 49 5.90 -2.92 -8.19
C LYS A 49 5.89 -3.35 -6.72
N ALA A 50 6.90 -2.94 -5.94
CA ALA A 50 6.97 -3.18 -4.50
C ALA A 50 5.85 -2.45 -3.72
N ASP A 51 5.18 -1.48 -4.34
CA ASP A 51 4.13 -0.68 -3.72
C ASP A 51 2.72 -1.26 -3.89
N TYR A 52 2.51 -2.19 -4.83
CA TYR A 52 1.16 -2.60 -5.25
C TYR A 52 0.35 -3.25 -4.13
N ASN A 53 1.03 -3.94 -3.20
CA ASN A 53 0.43 -4.61 -2.05
C ASN A 53 0.69 -3.88 -0.72
N LYS A 54 1.24 -2.66 -0.75
CA LYS A 54 1.41 -1.84 0.45
C LYS A 54 0.08 -1.20 0.85
N CYS A 55 -0.07 -0.99 2.15
CA CYS A 55 -1.16 -0.23 2.74
C CYS A 55 -0.65 1.18 3.07
N PHE A 56 -1.32 2.19 2.54
CA PHE A 56 -0.96 3.60 2.68
C PHE A 56 -1.97 4.30 3.56
N PRO A 57 -1.55 4.90 4.69
CA PRO A 57 -2.43 5.72 5.51
C PRO A 57 -2.95 6.93 4.74
N LEU A 58 -4.22 7.25 4.90
CA LEU A 58 -4.87 8.44 4.38
C LEU A 58 -5.90 8.94 5.41
N LYS A 59 -5.49 9.93 6.21
CA LYS A 59 -6.25 10.37 7.39
C LYS A 59 -6.47 9.19 8.34
N ASP A 60 -7.71 8.93 8.73
CA ASP A 60 -8.11 7.87 9.67
C ASP A 60 -8.34 6.50 8.98
N GLU A 61 -8.05 6.41 7.69
CA GLU A 61 -8.23 5.20 6.89
C GLU A 61 -6.89 4.74 6.29
N THR A 62 -6.85 3.50 5.79
CA THR A 62 -5.67 2.96 5.11
C THR A 62 -6.10 2.20 3.86
N PHE A 63 -5.43 2.47 2.73
CA PHE A 63 -5.79 1.88 1.44
C PHE A 63 -4.58 1.28 0.75
N SER A 64 -4.76 0.17 0.03
CA SER A 64 -3.82 -0.22 -1.02
C SER A 64 -4.04 0.63 -2.27
N ALA A 65 -3.08 0.66 -3.19
CA ALA A 65 -3.27 1.31 -4.49
C ALA A 65 -4.49 0.72 -5.22
N LEU A 66 -4.67 -0.61 -5.15
CA LEU A 66 -5.81 -1.31 -5.71
C LEU A 66 -7.11 -0.92 -4.99
N GLY A 67 -7.12 -0.86 -3.66
CA GLY A 67 -8.29 -0.46 -2.87
C GLY A 67 -8.75 0.96 -3.14
N PHE A 68 -7.83 1.94 -3.17
CA PHE A 68 -8.17 3.33 -3.47
C PHE A 68 -8.68 3.49 -4.91
N SER A 69 -8.00 2.85 -5.87
CA SER A 69 -8.46 2.80 -7.28
C SER A 69 -9.86 2.18 -7.39
N SER A 70 -10.13 1.15 -6.59
CA SER A 70 -11.40 0.44 -6.57
C SER A 70 -12.54 1.28 -6.01
N LEU A 71 -12.30 2.01 -4.92
CA LEU A 71 -13.26 2.93 -4.31
C LEU A 71 -13.76 4.00 -5.31
N TYR A 72 -12.86 4.50 -6.16
CA TYR A 72 -13.17 5.56 -7.12
C TYR A 72 -13.45 5.06 -8.54
N GLY A 73 -13.39 3.76 -8.80
CA GLY A 73 -13.70 3.17 -10.11
C GLY A 73 -12.67 3.48 -11.19
N ARG A 74 -11.38 3.53 -10.81
CA ARG A 74 -10.24 3.79 -11.72
C ARG A 74 -9.88 2.50 -12.46
N ASN A 75 -10.75 2.10 -13.39
CA ASN A 75 -10.75 0.76 -13.98
C ASN A 75 -9.48 0.44 -14.78
N ASN A 76 -8.84 1.45 -15.42
CA ASN A 76 -7.59 1.21 -16.14
C ASN A 76 -6.46 0.86 -15.16
N ILE A 77 -6.38 1.57 -14.04
CA ILE A 77 -5.40 1.29 -12.99
C ILE A 77 -5.73 -0.02 -12.26
N VAL A 78 -7.00 -0.29 -11.96
CA VAL A 78 -7.43 -1.57 -11.37
C VAL A 78 -7.02 -2.73 -12.25
N LYS A 79 -7.34 -2.69 -13.55
CA LYS A 79 -6.92 -3.74 -14.49
C LYS A 79 -5.40 -3.87 -14.55
N PHE A 80 -4.68 -2.76 -14.66
CA PHE A 80 -3.22 -2.77 -14.69
C PHE A 80 -2.61 -3.42 -13.43
N LEU A 81 -3.13 -3.11 -12.24
CA LEU A 81 -2.65 -3.68 -10.98
C LEU A 81 -2.91 -5.18 -10.91
N LEU A 82 -4.11 -5.64 -11.29
CA LEU A 82 -4.48 -7.06 -11.32
C LEU A 82 -3.64 -7.84 -12.35
N ASP A 83 -3.48 -7.30 -13.55
CA ASP A 83 -2.61 -7.87 -14.60
C ASP A 83 -1.13 -7.95 -14.12
N ASN A 84 -0.74 -7.19 -13.10
CA ASN A 84 0.59 -7.19 -12.48
C ASN A 84 0.66 -7.90 -11.12
N GLN A 85 -0.30 -8.81 -10.85
CA GLN A 85 -0.33 -9.66 -9.65
C GLN A 85 -0.41 -8.88 -8.33
N ALA A 86 -1.06 -7.70 -8.34
CA ALA A 86 -1.53 -7.12 -7.09
C ALA A 86 -2.51 -8.09 -6.44
N ASP A 87 -2.42 -8.25 -5.12
CA ASP A 87 -3.29 -9.13 -4.36
C ASP A 87 -4.72 -8.56 -4.40
N VAL A 88 -5.59 -9.28 -5.12
CA VAL A 88 -7.00 -8.91 -5.33
C VAL A 88 -7.78 -8.82 -4.02
N ASN A 89 -7.33 -9.54 -2.99
CA ASN A 89 -7.93 -9.56 -1.66
C ASN A 89 -7.11 -8.75 -0.64
N LYS A 90 -6.17 -7.90 -1.09
CA LYS A 90 -5.30 -7.14 -0.18
C LYS A 90 -6.11 -6.26 0.75
N GLU A 91 -6.22 -6.70 1.99
CA GLU A 91 -6.93 -5.95 3.03
C GLU A 91 -6.04 -4.86 3.60
N CYS A 92 -6.62 -3.66 3.75
CA CYS A 92 -6.07 -2.57 4.54
C CYS A 92 -7.18 -2.06 5.47
N ASN A 93 -6.91 -2.04 6.79
CA ASN A 93 -7.86 -1.62 7.81
C ASN A 93 -9.24 -2.33 7.72
N GLY A 94 -9.26 -3.65 7.55
CA GLY A 94 -10.50 -4.44 7.46
C GLY A 94 -11.25 -4.31 6.14
N LYS A 95 -10.73 -3.57 5.14
CA LYS A 95 -11.41 -3.34 3.86
C LYS A 95 -10.61 -3.96 2.70
N THR A 96 -11.26 -4.86 1.96
CA THR A 96 -10.75 -5.41 0.70
C THR A 96 -11.02 -4.46 -0.47
N PRO A 97 -10.33 -4.60 -1.61
CA PRO A 97 -10.65 -3.84 -2.82
C PRO A 97 -12.11 -4.01 -3.27
N LEU A 98 -12.67 -5.22 -3.14
CA LEU A 98 -14.06 -5.51 -3.47
C LEU A 98 -15.04 -4.76 -2.56
N ALA A 99 -14.79 -4.75 -1.24
CA ALA A 99 -15.61 -3.99 -0.29
C ALA A 99 -15.60 -2.49 -0.62
N LEU A 100 -14.44 -1.95 -0.99
CA LEU A 100 -14.29 -0.55 -1.39
C LEU A 100 -14.99 -0.24 -2.72
N ALA A 101 -14.92 -1.12 -3.71
CA ALA A 101 -15.67 -0.96 -4.96
C ALA A 101 -17.19 -0.96 -4.74
N LYS A 102 -17.69 -1.84 -3.86
CA LYS A 102 -19.11 -1.88 -3.46
C LYS A 102 -19.50 -0.58 -2.73
N LEU A 103 -18.71 -0.13 -1.77
CA LEU A 103 -18.91 1.13 -1.04
C LEU A 103 -18.98 2.34 -2.00
N GLY A 104 -18.07 2.38 -2.98
CA GLY A 104 -18.01 3.43 -3.99
C GLY A 104 -19.08 3.32 -5.08
N LYS A 105 -19.92 2.27 -5.09
CA LYS A 105 -20.89 1.95 -6.14
C LYS A 105 -20.22 1.94 -7.52
N LYS A 106 -19.17 1.12 -7.66
CA LYS A 106 -18.35 0.98 -8.87
C LYS A 106 -18.59 -0.38 -9.50
N GLU A 107 -19.72 -0.55 -10.18
CA GLU A 107 -20.21 -1.84 -10.67
C GLU A 107 -19.22 -2.52 -11.63
N GLN A 108 -18.63 -1.75 -12.57
CA GLN A 108 -17.62 -2.28 -13.47
C GLN A 108 -16.38 -2.78 -12.71
N THR A 109 -15.95 -2.04 -11.69
CA THR A 109 -14.82 -2.44 -10.84
C THR A 109 -15.13 -3.70 -10.03
N VAL A 110 -16.35 -3.79 -9.48
CA VAL A 110 -16.83 -4.99 -8.78
C VAL A 110 -16.72 -6.21 -9.70
N GLN A 111 -17.19 -6.10 -10.95
CA GLN A 111 -17.09 -7.17 -11.93
C GLN A 111 -15.63 -7.53 -12.24
N LEU A 112 -14.75 -6.55 -12.46
CA LEU A 112 -13.32 -6.79 -12.71
C LEU A 112 -12.66 -7.55 -11.56
N LEU A 113 -12.94 -7.16 -10.31
CA LEU A 113 -12.36 -7.80 -9.12
C LEU A 113 -12.88 -9.24 -8.96
N ILE A 114 -14.18 -9.48 -9.14
CA ILE A 114 -14.77 -10.83 -9.07
C ILE A 114 -14.17 -11.74 -10.17
N GLN A 115 -14.03 -11.22 -11.40
CA GLN A 115 -13.41 -11.96 -12.50
C GLN A 115 -11.95 -12.33 -12.23
N GLN A 116 -11.26 -11.56 -11.38
CA GLN A 116 -9.87 -11.80 -10.97
C GLN A 116 -9.77 -12.58 -9.65
N GLY A 117 -10.85 -13.20 -9.18
CA GLY A 117 -10.84 -14.09 -8.02
C GLY A 117 -10.97 -13.39 -6.67
N ALA A 118 -11.51 -12.16 -6.62
CA ALA A 118 -11.87 -11.53 -5.35
C ALA A 118 -12.83 -12.43 -4.56
N ALA A 119 -12.52 -12.68 -3.29
CA ALA A 119 -13.40 -13.43 -2.40
C ALA A 119 -14.71 -12.65 -2.20
N ASN A 120 -15.84 -13.31 -2.42
CA ASN A 120 -17.16 -12.76 -2.15
C ASN A 120 -17.59 -13.15 -0.72
N ASN A 121 -16.78 -12.76 0.26
CA ASN A 121 -17.07 -12.92 1.69
C ASN A 121 -17.55 -11.60 2.33
#